data_AF-A0A925XIS0-F1
#
_entry.id   AF-A0A925XIS0-F1
#
_cell.length_a   1.000
_cell.length_b   1.000
_cell.length_c   1.000
_cell.angle_alpha   90.00
_cell.angle_beta   90.00
_cell.angle_gamma   90.00
#
_symmetry.space_group_name_H-M   'P 1'
#
loop_
_entity.id
_entity.type
_entity.pdbx_description
1 polymer ?
#
loop_
_entity_poly.entity_id
_entity_poly.type
_entity_poly.pdbx_seq_one_letter_code
_entity_poly.pdbx_strand_id
1 'polypeptide(L)'
;DVDMSPEELSQDFSHEPLPPRDRLGTVGLWCALHGEAFLQAGLHHLECQFDFGATRDQLKQTGIDTMPPFTDFPYLRQAFTRGEQWPVKPHRVERLRAAKLITDEQARQFNAHGAIGSHLEILQRNDGYKGFNQTGISEIISATDPRRMQPQEMALASTGS
;
A
#
# COMPACT_ATOMS: atom_id res chain seq x y z
N ASP A 1 6.74 7.68 8.60
CA ASP A 1 8.10 7.13 8.73
C ASP A 1 8.52 6.31 7.51
N VAL A 2 7.76 5.29 7.10
CA VAL A 2 8.16 4.31 6.04
C VAL A 2 8.36 4.81 4.59
N ASP A 3 8.23 6.10 4.30
CA ASP A 3 8.34 6.66 2.94
C ASP A 3 8.92 8.10 2.95
N MET A 4 9.69 8.42 3.99
CA MET A 4 10.36 9.70 4.15
C MET A 4 11.73 9.67 3.46
N SER A 5 12.16 10.78 2.87
CA SER A 5 13.52 10.87 2.34
C SER A 5 14.56 11.00 3.47
N PRO A 6 15.84 10.64 3.22
CA PRO A 6 16.89 10.77 4.23
C PRO A 6 16.97 12.16 4.87
N GLU A 7 16.69 13.21 4.08
CA GLU A 7 16.69 14.59 4.55
C GLU A 7 15.52 14.89 5.51
N GLU A 8 14.35 14.30 5.29
CA GLU A 8 13.19 14.46 6.19
C GLU A 8 13.41 13.71 7.51
N LEU A 9 14.04 12.53 7.44
CA LEU A 9 14.39 11.75 8.63
C LEU A 9 15.39 12.48 9.55
N SER A 10 16.18 13.40 8.98
CA SER A 10 17.15 14.22 9.73
C SER A 10 16.55 15.48 10.38
N GLN A 11 15.29 15.81 10.10
CA GLN A 11 14.63 17.01 10.61
C GLN A 11 13.79 16.73 11.87
N ASP A 12 13.66 17.73 12.74
CA ASP A 12 12.72 17.67 13.87
C ASP A 12 11.29 17.98 13.42
N PHE A 13 10.71 17.04 12.67
CA PHE A 13 9.36 17.17 12.17
C PHE A 13 8.27 17.13 13.25
N SER A 14 8.65 16.87 14.51
CA SER A 14 7.73 16.90 15.65
C SER A 14 7.42 18.31 16.13
N HIS A 15 8.32 19.27 15.84
CA HIS A 15 8.15 20.68 16.18
C HIS A 15 8.09 21.58 14.95
N GLU A 16 8.76 21.21 13.86
CA GLU A 16 8.83 21.98 12.61
C GLU A 16 8.16 21.22 11.47
N PRO A 17 7.07 21.74 10.86
CA PRO A 17 6.39 21.01 9.80
C PRO A 17 7.31 20.84 8.58
N LEU A 18 7.29 19.63 7.99
CA LEU A 18 8.04 19.35 6.77
C LEU A 18 7.53 20.23 5.61
N PRO A 19 8.43 20.77 4.77
CA PRO A 19 8.03 21.51 3.60
C PRO A 19 7.25 20.62 2.62
N PRO A 20 6.28 21.16 1.87
CA PRO A 20 5.60 20.42 0.82
C PRO A 20 6.59 19.88 -0.20
N ARG A 21 6.35 18.65 -0.68
CA ARG A 21 7.15 18.03 -1.75
C ARG A 21 6.47 18.20 -3.11
N ASP A 22 7.30 18.33 -4.15
CA ASP A 22 6.85 18.30 -5.54
C ASP A 22 6.48 16.88 -6.03
N ARG A 23 6.73 15.86 -5.20
CA ARG A 23 6.45 14.46 -5.51
C ARG A 23 6.02 13.69 -4.26
N LEU A 24 4.99 12.86 -4.43
CA LEU A 24 4.53 11.93 -3.41
C LEU A 24 5.24 10.57 -3.52
N GLY A 25 5.62 10.02 -2.37
CA GLY A 25 5.96 8.60 -2.21
C GLY A 25 4.73 7.69 -2.39
N THR A 26 4.92 6.38 -2.29
CA THR A 26 3.83 5.39 -2.36
C THR A 26 2.71 5.72 -1.38
N VAL A 27 3.01 5.85 -0.09
CA VAL A 27 1.98 5.97 0.96
C VAL A 27 1.29 7.33 0.85
N GLY A 28 2.07 8.38 0.55
CA GLY A 28 1.53 9.72 0.33
C GLY A 28 0.56 9.77 -0.86
N LEU A 29 0.91 9.12 -1.97
CA LEU A 29 0.03 9.02 -3.13
C LEU A 29 -1.22 8.20 -2.81
N TRP A 30 -1.07 7.07 -2.14
CA TRP A 30 -2.18 6.22 -1.72
C TRP A 30 -3.18 7.01 -0.85
N CYS A 31 -2.70 7.76 0.15
CA CYS A 31 -3.54 8.63 0.98
C CYS A 31 -4.19 9.76 0.17
N ALA A 32 -3.50 10.33 -0.81
CA ALA A 32 -4.09 11.38 -1.63
C ALA A 32 -5.22 10.88 -2.56
N LEU A 33 -5.16 9.60 -2.98
CA LEU A 33 -6.18 8.93 -3.78
C LEU A 33 -7.36 8.44 -2.92
N HIS A 34 -7.09 7.85 -1.75
CA HIS A 34 -8.10 7.17 -0.92
C HIS A 34 -8.59 7.98 0.29
N GLY A 35 -7.82 8.98 0.72
CA GLY A 35 -8.08 9.81 1.89
C GLY A 35 -7.13 9.48 3.04
N GLU A 36 -7.31 10.17 4.17
CA GLU A 36 -6.57 9.89 5.42
C GLU A 36 -7.33 8.91 6.35
N ALA A 37 -6.60 8.33 7.30
CA ALA A 37 -7.04 7.20 8.12
C ALA A 37 -8.21 7.51 9.06
N PHE A 38 -8.34 8.76 9.54
CA PHE A 38 -9.30 9.09 10.59
C PHE A 38 -10.70 9.44 10.07
N LEU A 39 -10.79 10.20 8.97
CA LEU A 39 -12.06 10.75 8.48
C LEU A 39 -12.50 10.17 7.14
N GLN A 40 -11.67 9.32 6.53
CA GLN A 40 -11.89 8.75 5.19
C GLN A 40 -11.41 7.30 5.15
N ALA A 41 -11.17 6.74 3.96
CA ALA A 41 -10.77 5.34 3.80
C ALA A 41 -9.30 5.06 4.16
N GLY A 42 -8.57 6.02 4.73
CA GLY A 42 -7.13 6.16 4.51
C GLY A 42 -6.20 5.34 5.39
N LEU A 43 -6.43 4.03 5.53
CA LEU A 43 -5.46 3.13 6.17
C LEU A 43 -4.72 2.30 5.10
N HIS A 44 -3.47 2.61 4.78
CA HIS A 44 -2.71 1.89 3.74
C HIS A 44 -2.62 0.38 4.04
N HIS A 45 -2.35 0.04 5.29
CA HIS A 45 -2.38 -1.34 5.76
C HIS A 45 -2.73 -1.40 7.24
N LEU A 46 -3.29 -2.53 7.65
CA LEU A 46 -3.46 -2.91 9.05
C LEU A 46 -2.48 -4.05 9.34
N GLU A 47 -1.60 -3.88 10.31
CA GLU A 47 -0.72 -4.95 10.78
C GLU A 47 -1.35 -5.67 11.97
N CYS A 48 -1.35 -7.01 11.94
CA CYS A 48 -1.81 -7.84 13.04
C CYS A 48 -0.88 -9.04 13.25
N GLN A 49 -0.75 -9.46 14.51
CA GLN A 49 0.07 -10.64 14.87
C GLN A 49 -0.74 -11.92 14.73
N PHE A 50 -0.16 -12.90 14.02
CA PHE A 50 -0.79 -14.18 13.74
C PHE A 50 0.21 -15.34 13.72
N ASP A 51 -0.31 -16.56 13.63
CA ASP A 51 0.42 -17.67 13.03
C ASP A 51 0.52 -17.43 11.51
N PHE A 52 1.75 -17.28 11.00
CA PHE A 52 1.99 -16.87 9.62
C PHE A 52 1.52 -17.89 8.59
N GLY A 53 1.78 -19.17 8.84
CA GLY A 53 1.42 -20.23 7.89
C GLY A 53 -0.09 -20.43 7.86
N ALA A 54 -0.68 -20.64 9.05
CA ALA A 54 -2.10 -20.92 9.18
C ALA A 54 -2.97 -19.77 8.63
N THR A 55 -2.59 -18.51 8.89
CA THR A 55 -3.36 -17.35 8.42
C THR A 55 -3.34 -17.23 6.90
N ARG A 56 -2.19 -17.48 6.27
CA ARG A 56 -2.07 -17.47 4.81
C ARG A 56 -2.93 -18.56 4.16
N ASP A 57 -2.92 -19.76 4.74
CA ASP A 57 -3.74 -20.88 4.25
C ASP A 57 -5.24 -20.57 4.42
N GLN A 58 -5.65 -20.03 5.56
CA GLN A 58 -7.03 -19.65 5.84
C GLN A 58 -7.54 -18.53 4.92
N LEU A 59 -6.75 -17.47 4.73
CA LEU A 59 -7.09 -16.38 3.80
C LEU A 59 -7.21 -16.92 2.37
N LYS A 60 -6.32 -17.82 1.95
CA LYS A 60 -6.38 -18.43 0.62
C LYS A 60 -7.66 -19.24 0.42
N GLN A 61 -8.13 -19.96 1.45
CA GLN A 61 -9.40 -20.70 1.40
C GLN A 61 -10.62 -19.79 1.21
N THR A 62 -10.55 -18.53 1.65
CA THR A 62 -11.60 -17.53 1.44
C THR A 62 -11.37 -16.67 0.20
N GLY A 63 -10.41 -17.02 -0.66
CA GLY A 63 -10.12 -16.30 -1.91
C GLY A 63 -9.23 -15.05 -1.75
N ILE A 64 -8.65 -14.83 -0.58
CA ILE A 64 -7.74 -13.71 -0.33
C ILE A 64 -6.30 -14.20 -0.54
N ASP A 65 -5.66 -13.71 -1.59
CA ASP A 65 -4.27 -14.02 -1.89
C ASP A 65 -3.30 -13.19 -1.04
N THR A 66 -2.15 -13.78 -0.73
CA THR A 66 -1.01 -13.08 -0.10
C THR A 66 0.11 -12.84 -1.10
N MET A 67 0.77 -11.69 -0.99
CA MET A 67 2.02 -11.40 -1.69
C MET A 67 3.14 -12.32 -1.15
N PRO A 68 4.25 -12.49 -1.91
CA PRO A 68 5.45 -13.12 -1.37
C PRO A 68 5.88 -12.44 -0.06
N PRO A 69 6.38 -13.20 0.94
CA PRO A 69 6.87 -12.61 2.17
C PRO A 69 8.01 -11.63 1.87
N PHE A 70 7.94 -10.42 2.42
CA PHE A 70 9.03 -9.44 2.34
C PHE A 70 9.99 -9.56 3.52
N THR A 71 9.66 -10.40 4.50
CA THR A 71 10.60 -10.91 5.50
C THR A 71 10.23 -12.35 5.83
N ASP A 72 11.20 -13.26 5.82
CA ASP A 72 11.01 -14.69 6.13
C ASP A 72 12.19 -15.26 6.91
N PHE A 73 12.43 -14.70 8.09
CA PHE A 73 13.41 -15.21 9.05
C PHE A 73 12.72 -16.13 10.06
N PRO A 74 13.46 -17.05 10.73
CA PRO A 74 12.88 -17.91 11.77
C PRO A 74 12.19 -17.15 12.90
N TYR A 75 12.66 -15.93 13.21
CA TYR A 75 12.16 -15.09 14.31
C TYR A 75 11.25 -13.93 13.87
N LEU A 76 11.14 -13.66 12.56
CA LEU A 76 10.30 -12.61 12.01
C LEU A 76 9.80 -13.01 10.62
N ARG A 77 8.49 -13.07 10.43
CA ARG A 77 7.87 -13.28 9.13
C ARG A 77 6.81 -12.23 8.86
N GLN A 78 6.82 -11.69 7.66
CA GLN A 78 5.91 -10.61 7.27
C GLN A 78 5.49 -10.75 5.80
N ALA A 79 4.19 -10.59 5.56
CA ALA A 79 3.61 -10.59 4.23
C ALA A 79 2.35 -9.72 4.20
N PHE A 80 2.10 -9.06 3.07
CA PHE A 80 0.83 -8.39 2.82
C PHE A 80 -0.14 -9.32 2.10
N THR A 81 -1.45 -9.12 2.31
CA THR A 81 -2.45 -9.56 1.33
C THR A 81 -2.25 -8.82 0.02
N ARG A 82 -2.66 -9.42 -1.10
CA ARG A 82 -2.79 -8.67 -2.36
C ARG A 82 -3.86 -7.61 -2.17
N GLY A 83 -3.53 -6.37 -2.52
CA GLY A 83 -4.47 -5.26 -2.44
C GLY A 83 -5.55 -5.39 -3.51
N GLU A 84 -6.79 -5.13 -3.13
CA GLU A 84 -7.91 -4.98 -4.07
C GLU A 84 -7.75 -3.73 -4.92
N GLN A 85 -8.47 -3.63 -6.03
CA GLN A 85 -8.56 -2.38 -6.79
C GLN A 85 -9.82 -1.62 -6.37
N TRP A 86 -9.65 -0.39 -5.88
CA TRP A 86 -10.75 0.46 -5.45
C TRP A 86 -10.94 1.63 -6.42
N PRO A 87 -12.19 1.98 -6.78
CA PRO A 87 -12.46 3.18 -7.56
C PRO A 87 -11.94 4.43 -6.84
N VAL A 88 -11.25 5.30 -7.58
CA VAL A 88 -10.78 6.59 -7.04
C VAL A 88 -11.81 7.67 -7.39
N LYS A 89 -12.13 8.55 -6.43
CA LYS A 89 -13.04 9.67 -6.68
C LYS A 89 -12.43 10.63 -7.72
N PRO A 90 -13.11 10.96 -8.83
CA PRO A 90 -12.54 11.75 -9.93
C PRO A 90 -11.95 13.10 -9.50
N HIS A 91 -12.58 13.79 -8.55
CA HIS A 91 -12.07 15.07 -8.04
C HIS A 91 -10.71 14.96 -7.34
N ARG A 92 -10.38 13.81 -6.75
CA ARG A 92 -9.06 13.58 -6.14
C ARG A 92 -7.99 13.39 -7.19
N VAL A 93 -8.32 12.66 -8.26
CA VAL A 93 -7.44 12.48 -9.43
C VAL A 93 -7.17 13.82 -10.09
N GLU A 94 -8.20 14.62 -10.37
CA GLU A 94 -8.04 15.93 -11.00
C GLU A 94 -7.23 16.89 -10.13
N ARG A 95 -7.45 16.89 -8.80
CA ARG A 95 -6.63 17.69 -7.88
C ARG A 95 -5.15 17.33 -7.96
N LEU A 96 -4.82 16.03 -7.96
CA LEU A 96 -3.44 15.56 -8.05
C LEU A 96 -2.80 15.92 -9.40
N ARG A 97 -3.56 15.78 -10.49
CA ARG A 97 -3.15 16.12 -11.85
C ARG A 97 -2.89 17.62 -12.00
N ALA A 98 -3.82 18.46 -11.54
CA ALA A 98 -3.69 19.92 -11.59
C ALA A 98 -2.48 20.42 -10.78
N ALA A 99 -2.19 19.75 -9.66
CA ALA A 99 -1.00 20.00 -8.85
C ALA A 99 0.29 19.40 -9.43
N LYS A 100 0.24 18.73 -10.59
CA LYS A 100 1.36 18.03 -11.25
C LYS A 100 2.01 16.93 -10.38
N LEU A 101 1.27 16.40 -9.40
CA LEU A 101 1.73 15.30 -8.54
C LEU A 101 1.58 13.93 -9.20
N ILE A 102 0.76 13.86 -10.26
CA ILE A 102 0.62 12.70 -11.16
C ILE A 102 0.61 13.19 -12.61
N THR A 103 0.95 12.31 -13.55
CA THR A 103 0.90 12.61 -15.00
C THR A 103 -0.51 12.48 -15.56
N ASP A 104 -0.76 13.04 -16.75
CA ASP A 104 -2.03 12.85 -17.47
C ASP A 104 -2.34 11.37 -17.73
N GLU A 105 -1.31 10.55 -17.99
CA GLU A 105 -1.48 9.11 -18.17
C GLU A 105 -1.89 8.41 -16.88
N GLN A 106 -1.20 8.70 -15.76
CA GLN A 106 -1.58 8.17 -14.46
C GLN A 106 -3.01 8.58 -14.07
N ALA A 107 -3.40 9.83 -14.37
CA ALA A 107 -4.76 10.30 -14.13
C ALA A 107 -5.79 9.51 -14.94
N ARG A 108 -5.51 9.21 -16.23
CA ARG A 108 -6.38 8.33 -17.04
C ARG A 108 -6.48 6.93 -16.43
N GLN A 109 -5.35 6.33 -16.06
CA GLN A 109 -5.30 4.99 -15.46
C GLN A 109 -6.13 4.93 -14.16
N PHE A 110 -5.96 5.88 -13.24
CA PHE A 110 -6.70 5.89 -11.98
C PHE A 110 -8.20 6.13 -12.14
N ASN A 111 -8.60 6.95 -13.13
CA ASN A 111 -10.03 7.14 -13.44
C ASN A 111 -10.66 5.90 -14.07
N ALA A 112 -9.92 5.15 -14.89
CA ALA A 112 -10.42 3.98 -15.61
C ALA A 112 -10.43 2.71 -14.76
N HIS A 113 -9.38 2.49 -13.96
CA HIS A 113 -9.12 1.23 -13.28
C HIS A 113 -9.09 1.35 -11.75
N GLY A 114 -9.20 2.56 -11.21
CA GLY A 114 -9.03 2.79 -9.78
C GLY A 114 -7.57 2.69 -9.35
N ALA A 115 -7.34 2.46 -8.06
CA ALA A 115 -6.02 2.31 -7.46
C ALA A 115 -6.04 1.22 -6.39
N ILE A 116 -4.88 0.69 -6.04
CA ILE A 116 -4.73 -0.39 -5.06
C ILE A 116 -5.23 0.12 -3.71
N GLY A 117 -6.06 -0.70 -3.07
CA GLY A 117 -6.67 -0.42 -1.78
C GLY A 117 -5.75 -0.79 -0.62
N SER A 118 -6.36 -1.04 0.53
CA SER A 118 -5.63 -1.40 1.74
C SER A 118 -5.13 -2.84 1.72
N HIS A 119 -4.12 -3.10 2.55
CA HIS A 119 -3.55 -4.43 2.78
C HIS A 119 -3.74 -4.88 4.24
N LEU A 120 -3.91 -6.17 4.46
CA LEU A 120 -3.67 -6.76 5.78
C LEU A 120 -2.21 -7.25 5.80
N GLU A 121 -1.44 -6.78 6.76
CA GLU A 121 -0.11 -7.31 7.05
C GLU A 121 -0.20 -8.43 8.08
N ILE A 122 0.30 -9.60 7.67
CA ILE A 122 0.42 -10.79 8.50
C ILE A 122 1.81 -10.78 9.11
N LEU A 123 1.89 -10.44 10.39
CA LEU A 123 3.13 -10.42 11.16
C LEU A 123 3.20 -11.65 12.06
N GLN A 124 4.32 -12.36 12.02
CA GLN A 124 4.69 -13.32 13.07
C GLN A 124 6.03 -12.93 13.68
N ARG A 125 6.06 -12.82 15.01
CA ARG A 125 7.26 -12.58 15.81
C ARG A 125 7.48 -13.77 16.73
N ASN A 126 8.67 -14.34 16.69
CA ASN A 126 9.10 -15.37 17.63
C ASN A 126 10.27 -14.84 18.47
N ASP A 127 10.63 -15.58 19.51
CA ASP A 127 11.84 -15.35 20.33
C ASP A 127 11.98 -13.93 20.92
N GLY A 128 10.85 -13.24 21.12
CA GLY A 128 10.84 -11.88 21.69
C GLY A 128 11.41 -10.80 20.77
N TYR A 129 11.55 -11.06 19.47
CA TYR A 129 12.10 -10.08 18.51
C TYR A 129 11.20 -8.85 18.35
N LYS A 130 11.75 -7.65 18.59
CA LYS A 130 11.04 -6.36 18.53
C LYS A 130 11.48 -5.42 17.41
N GLY A 131 12.42 -5.85 16.56
CA GLY A 131 12.97 -5.02 15.48
C GLY A 131 12.10 -5.00 14.22
N PHE A 132 12.64 -4.36 13.19
CA PHE A 132 12.05 -4.29 11.84
C PHE A 132 13.14 -4.54 10.79
N ASN A 133 12.77 -5.20 9.69
CA ASN A 133 13.63 -5.33 8.52
C ASN A 133 13.41 -4.14 7.57
N GLN A 134 14.21 -3.07 7.73
CA GLN A 134 14.05 -1.83 6.96
C GLN A 134 14.10 -2.04 5.43
N THR A 135 14.97 -2.94 4.96
CA THR A 135 15.08 -3.26 3.53
C THR A 135 13.79 -3.90 3.02
N GLY A 136 13.29 -4.92 3.72
CA GLY A 136 12.03 -5.58 3.37
C GLY A 136 10.83 -4.62 3.40
N ILE A 137 10.79 -3.70 4.36
CA ILE A 137 9.76 -2.65 4.44
C ILE A 137 9.82 -1.73 3.22
N SER A 138 11.01 -1.24 2.88
CA SER A 138 11.18 -0.36 1.71
C SER A 138 10.73 -1.06 0.42
N GLU A 139 11.07 -2.34 0.26
CA GLU A 139 10.69 -3.15 -0.89
C GLU A 139 9.17 -3.35 -0.99
N ILE A 140 8.50 -3.73 0.11
CA ILE A 140 7.05 -3.97 0.07
C ILE A 140 6.24 -2.69 -0.12
N ILE A 141 6.65 -1.56 0.48
CA ILE A 141 6.02 -0.26 0.24
C ILE A 141 6.22 0.17 -1.21
N SER A 142 7.39 -0.10 -1.81
CA SER A 142 7.59 0.15 -3.23
C SER A 142 6.72 -0.75 -4.12
N ALA A 143 6.53 -2.02 -3.73
CA ALA A 143 5.72 -2.99 -4.47
C ALA A 143 4.22 -2.69 -4.44
N THR A 144 3.76 -1.90 -3.48
CA THR A 144 2.36 -1.49 -3.30
C THR A 144 2.07 -0.08 -3.84
N ASP A 145 3.00 0.49 -4.61
CA ASP A 145 2.82 1.79 -5.26
C ASP A 145 1.64 1.77 -6.24
N PRO A 146 0.62 2.64 -6.07
CA PRO A 146 -0.51 2.75 -7.00
C PRO A 146 -0.09 2.90 -8.47
N ARG A 147 1.08 3.50 -8.74
CA ARG A 147 1.60 3.74 -10.09
C ARG A 147 2.13 2.49 -10.78
N ARG A 148 2.35 1.39 -10.05
CA ARG A 148 2.92 0.14 -10.56
C ARG A 148 1.87 -0.92 -10.87
N MET A 149 0.61 -0.62 -10.62
CA MET A 149 -0.48 -1.53 -10.92
C MET A 149 -0.53 -1.81 -12.43
N GLN A 150 -0.56 -3.09 -12.77
CA GLN A 150 -0.99 -3.52 -14.08
C GLN A 150 -2.52 -3.55 -14.09
N PRO A 151 -3.19 -3.15 -15.18
CA PRO A 151 -4.61 -3.37 -15.34
C PRO A 151 -4.91 -4.84 -15.08
N GLN A 152 -5.84 -5.16 -14.18
CA GLN A 152 -6.36 -6.52 -14.13
C GLN A 152 -7.12 -6.73 -15.43
N GLU A 153 -6.71 -7.71 -16.24
CA GLU A 153 -7.54 -8.18 -17.34
C GLU A 153 -8.89 -8.55 -16.74
N MET A 154 -9.93 -7.83 -17.14
CA MET A 154 -11.30 -8.16 -16.78
C MET A 154 -11.51 -9.61 -17.19
N ALA A 155 -11.55 -10.53 -16.23
CA ALA A 155 -12.02 -11.88 -16.47
C ALA A 155 -13.44 -11.73 -17.04
N LEU A 156 -13.54 -11.92 -18.34
CA LEU A 156 -14.78 -11.91 -19.09
C LEU A 156 -15.75 -12.84 -18.38
N ALA A 157 -16.71 -12.26 -17.67
CA ALA A 157 -17.96 -12.92 -17.34
C ALA A 157 -18.69 -13.21 -18.65
N SER A 158 -18.28 -14.30 -19.32
CA SER A 158 -19.07 -15.03 -20.29
C SER A 158 -19.53 -16.31 -19.60
N THR A 159 -20.47 -16.13 -18.66
CA THR A 159 -21.35 -17.23 -18.29
C THR A 159 -22.08 -17.66 -19.55
N GLY A 160 -21.89 -18.92 -19.92
CA GLY A 160 -22.48 -19.55 -21.10
C GLY A 160 -24.00 -19.39 -21.13
N SER A 161 -24.51 -19.27 -22.35
CA SER A 161 -25.86 -19.70 -22.70
C SER A 161 -25.88 -21.22 -22.85
#